data_AF-A0A1W5CVG1-F1
#
_entry.id   AF-A0A1W5CVG1-F1
#
_cell.length_a   1.000
_cell.length_b   1.000
_cell.length_c   1.000
_cell.angle_alpha   90.00
_cell.angle_beta   90.00
_cell.angle_gamma   90.00
#
_symmetry.space_group_name_H-M   'P 1'
#
loop_
_entity.id
_entity.type
_entity.pdbx_description
1 polymer ?
#
loop_
_entity_poly.entity_id
_entity_poly.type
_entity_poly.pdbx_seq_one_letter_code
_entity_poly.pdbx_strand_id
1 'polypeptide(L)'
;MSEATKVIPFFANKGYPPQMGFETIPATSVPQELKTDEFTICMKELEEFLKTEMHFAQAKYKTATNRHRIPAPSYQVGNKVKQVINSYAYELDLPRAYGVHPVFHVNLLDPVATDSLEGHQQEPPPPILIDGEEEWLVEEILDS
;
A
#
# COMPACT_ATOMS: atom_id res chain seq x y z
N MET A 1 -1.25 4.08 29.05
CA MET A 1 -0.61 2.75 28.94
C MET A 1 -1.01 2.14 27.60
N SER A 2 -0.14 1.37 26.94
CA SER A 2 -0.54 0.67 25.70
C SER A 2 -1.56 -0.43 26.01
N GLU A 3 -2.66 -0.52 25.27
CA GLU A 3 -3.71 -1.51 25.51
C GLU A 3 -3.25 -2.94 25.22
N ALA A 4 -2.37 -3.11 24.23
CA ALA A 4 -1.86 -4.41 23.82
C ALA A 4 -0.88 -5.04 24.83
N THR A 5 -0.05 -4.22 25.48
CA THR A 5 1.07 -4.72 26.31
C THR A 5 0.96 -4.29 27.78
N LYS A 6 0.00 -3.42 28.10
CA LYS A 6 -0.23 -2.82 29.43
C LYS A 6 0.99 -2.15 30.08
N VAL A 7 2.05 -1.86 29.30
CA VAL A 7 3.26 -1.15 29.73
C VAL A 7 3.41 0.21 29.02
N ILE A 8 4.33 1.03 29.53
CA ILE A 8 4.70 2.32 28.89
C ILE A 8 5.50 2.02 27.62
N PRO A 9 5.24 2.68 26.48
CA PRO A 9 5.93 2.39 25.21
C PRO A 9 7.47 2.42 25.31
N PHE A 10 8.02 3.38 26.06
CA PHE A 10 9.46 3.47 26.30
C PHE A 10 10.00 2.26 27.07
N PHE A 11 9.26 1.81 28.09
CA PHE A 11 9.62 0.64 28.89
C PHE A 11 9.58 -0.66 28.07
N ALA A 12 8.63 -0.81 27.14
CA ALA A 12 8.57 -1.98 26.26
C ALA A 12 9.84 -2.13 25.40
N ASN A 13 10.39 -1.01 24.91
CA ASN A 13 11.58 -1.02 24.05
C ASN A 13 12.89 -1.09 24.82
N LYS A 14 12.93 -0.53 26.03
CA LYS A 14 14.19 -0.31 26.77
C LYS A 14 14.30 -1.13 28.05
N GLY A 15 13.20 -1.65 28.59
CA GLY A 15 13.16 -2.38 29.85
C GLY A 15 13.35 -1.51 31.10
N TYR A 16 13.39 -0.18 30.93
CA TYR A 16 13.51 0.79 32.02
C TYR A 16 12.66 2.04 31.71
N PRO A 17 12.12 2.73 32.74
CA PRO A 17 11.42 4.00 32.56
C PRO A 17 12.41 5.11 32.15
N PRO A 18 11.96 6.13 31.39
CA PRO A 18 12.83 7.23 31.00
C PRO A 18 13.32 7.99 32.24
N GLN A 19 14.64 8.07 32.41
CA GLN A 19 15.25 8.74 33.55
C GLN A 19 15.17 10.26 33.39
N MET A 20 14.59 10.95 34.36
CA MET A 20 14.38 12.41 34.34
C MET A 20 15.55 13.19 34.97
N GLY A 21 16.75 12.60 34.99
CA GLY A 21 17.99 13.25 35.48
C GLY A 21 18.16 13.34 37.00
N PHE A 22 17.26 12.73 37.81
CA PHE A 22 17.32 12.80 39.28
C PHE A 22 17.55 11.44 39.97
N GLU A 23 17.64 10.35 39.22
CA GLU A 23 17.85 9.00 39.77
C GLU A 23 19.35 8.69 39.86
N THR A 24 19.82 8.28 41.05
CA THR A 24 21.20 7.80 41.24
C THR A 24 21.38 6.47 40.50
N ILE A 25 22.34 6.40 39.60
CA ILE A 25 22.66 5.22 38.79
C ILE A 25 23.37 4.18 39.68
N PRO A 26 22.77 3.04 40.07
CA PRO A 26 23.57 1.92 40.57
C PRO A 26 24.36 1.34 39.38
N ALA A 27 25.67 1.19 39.54
CA ALA A 27 26.59 0.73 38.49
C ALA A 27 26.44 -0.76 38.10
N THR A 28 25.26 -1.36 38.31
CA THR A 28 25.02 -2.78 38.13
C THR A 28 23.77 -3.02 37.31
N SER A 29 23.87 -2.86 35.99
CA SER A 29 23.19 -3.72 35.03
C SER A 29 23.60 -3.33 33.61
N VAL A 30 24.91 -3.33 33.34
CA VAL A 30 25.35 -3.58 31.97
C VAL A 30 24.82 -4.99 31.66
N PRO A 31 23.96 -5.18 30.64
CA PRO A 31 23.50 -6.50 30.28
C PRO A 31 24.73 -7.35 29.97
N GLN A 32 24.95 -8.36 30.79
CA GLN A 32 25.98 -9.35 30.57
C GLN A 32 25.76 -9.92 29.17
N GLU A 33 26.79 -9.84 28.31
CA GLU A 33 26.75 -10.33 26.94
C GLU A 33 26.46 -11.83 26.96
N LEU A 34 25.17 -12.18 26.89
CA LEU A 34 24.74 -13.55 26.73
C LEU A 34 25.16 -14.00 25.33
N LYS A 35 25.78 -15.17 25.27
CA LYS A 35 26.20 -15.89 24.07
C LYS A 35 25.20 -15.67 22.94
N THR A 36 25.62 -14.91 21.93
CA THR A 36 24.76 -14.29 20.92
C THR A 36 23.96 -15.31 20.08
N ASP A 37 24.45 -16.54 20.00
CA ASP A 37 23.91 -17.56 19.11
C ASP A 37 22.61 -18.17 19.67
N GLU A 38 22.59 -18.51 20.96
CA GLU A 38 21.41 -19.10 21.62
C GLU A 38 20.27 -18.07 21.77
N PHE A 39 20.64 -16.82 22.08
CA PHE A 39 19.68 -15.73 22.23
C PHE A 39 19.04 -15.35 20.90
N THR A 40 19.80 -15.33 19.80
CA THR A 40 19.25 -15.03 18.48
C THR A 40 18.33 -16.14 17.97
N ILE A 41 18.62 -17.41 18.28
CA ILE A 41 17.72 -18.53 17.98
C ILE A 41 16.40 -18.36 18.74
N CYS A 42 16.47 -18.17 20.07
CA CYS A 42 15.28 -17.98 20.90
C CYS A 42 14.47 -16.73 20.48
N MET A 43 15.15 -15.63 20.14
CA MET A 43 14.49 -14.41 19.67
C MET A 43 13.79 -14.61 18.32
N LYS A 44 14.39 -15.36 17.39
CA LYS A 44 13.76 -15.69 16.09
C LYS A 44 12.52 -16.56 16.27
N GLU A 45 12.61 -17.58 17.11
CA GLU A 45 11.48 -18.46 17.42
C GLU A 45 10.32 -17.67 18.07
N LEU A 46 10.66 -16.74 18.97
CA LEU A 46 9.70 -15.82 19.56
C LEU A 46 9.06 -14.90 18.52
N GLU A 47 9.84 -14.34 17.58
CA GLU A 47 9.31 -13.51 16.50
C GLU A 47 8.34 -14.28 15.60
N GLU A 48 8.68 -15.52 15.25
CA GLU A 48 7.81 -16.39 14.45
C GLU A 48 6.50 -16.68 15.18
N PHE A 49 6.57 -17.06 16.44
CA PHE A 49 5.39 -17.28 17.28
C PHE A 49 4.51 -16.02 17.39
N LEU A 50 5.10 -14.85 17.61
CA LEU A 50 4.34 -13.60 17.70
C LEU A 50 3.69 -13.23 16.37
N LYS A 51 4.36 -13.45 15.24
CA LYS A 51 3.79 -13.22 13.91
C LYS A 51 2.61 -14.16 13.64
N THR A 52 2.74 -15.45 13.97
CA THR A 52 1.63 -16.40 13.76
C THR A 52 0.41 -16.04 14.60
N GLU A 53 0.62 -15.70 15.88
CA GLU A 53 -0.48 -15.31 16.77
C GLU A 53 -1.13 -13.99 16.33
N MET A 54 -0.32 -13.00 15.89
CA MET A 54 -0.82 -11.75 15.34
C MET A 54 -1.65 -11.98 14.08
N HIS A 55 -1.18 -12.82 13.16
CA HIS A 55 -1.92 -13.21 11.96
C HIS A 55 -3.23 -13.93 12.30
N PHE A 56 -3.20 -14.83 13.28
CA PHE A 56 -4.39 -15.54 13.74
C PHE A 56 -5.41 -14.59 14.36
N ALA A 57 -4.99 -13.69 15.25
CA ALA A 57 -5.83 -12.66 15.82
C ALA A 57 -6.44 -11.77 14.72
N GLN A 58 -5.62 -11.26 13.80
CA GLN A 58 -6.07 -10.47 12.65
C GLN A 58 -7.09 -11.22 11.79
N ALA A 59 -6.86 -12.50 11.50
CA ALA A 59 -7.78 -13.35 10.75
C ALA A 59 -9.12 -13.52 11.49
N LYS A 60 -9.09 -13.74 12.81
CA LYS A 60 -10.28 -13.82 13.66
C LYS A 60 -11.08 -12.51 13.67
N TYR A 61 -10.42 -11.36 13.75
CA TYR A 61 -11.10 -10.07 13.66
C TYR A 61 -11.64 -9.76 12.25
N LYS A 62 -10.94 -10.22 11.20
CA LYS A 62 -11.36 -10.09 9.80
C LYS A 62 -12.67 -10.82 9.52
N THR A 63 -12.86 -12.04 10.01
CA THR A 63 -14.09 -12.81 9.75
C THR A 63 -15.33 -12.16 10.38
N ALA A 64 -15.22 -11.68 11.62
CA ALA A 64 -16.31 -10.99 12.31
C ALA A 64 -16.67 -9.65 11.62
N THR A 65 -15.66 -8.86 11.25
CA THR A 65 -15.87 -7.55 10.60
C THR A 65 -16.39 -7.71 9.17
N ASN A 66 -15.87 -8.67 8.41
CA ASN A 66 -16.26 -8.90 7.02
C ASN A 66 -17.64 -9.55 6.87
N ARG A 67 -18.26 -10.05 7.95
CA ARG A 67 -19.59 -10.68 7.90
C ARG A 67 -20.65 -9.80 7.24
N HIS A 68 -20.55 -8.48 7.38
CA HIS A 68 -21.49 -7.52 6.80
C HIS A 68 -20.83 -6.65 5.72
N ARG A 69 -19.59 -6.97 5.31
CA ARG A 69 -18.89 -6.20 4.30
C ARG A 69 -19.27 -6.69 2.91
N ILE A 70 -19.85 -5.80 2.12
CA ILE A 70 -20.06 -6.02 0.68
C ILE A 70 -18.74 -5.67 -0.02
N PRO A 71 -18.12 -6.58 -0.79
CA PRO A 71 -16.92 -6.25 -1.55
C PRO A 71 -17.24 -5.15 -2.57
N ALA A 72 -16.24 -4.34 -2.90
CA ALA A 72 -16.41 -3.30 -3.91
C ALA A 72 -16.88 -3.93 -5.24
N PRO A 73 -17.87 -3.34 -5.93
CA PRO A 73 -18.28 -3.79 -7.26
C PRO A 73 -17.08 -3.74 -8.23
N SER A 74 -17.02 -4.70 -9.15
CA SER A 74 -16.08 -4.64 -10.27
C SER A 74 -16.60 -3.66 -11.31
N TYR A 75 -15.99 -2.48 -11.39
CA TYR A 75 -16.31 -1.47 -12.40
C TYR A 75 -15.55 -1.79 -13.69
N GLN A 76 -16.26 -1.90 -14.81
CA GLN A 76 -15.65 -2.04 -16.13
C GLN A 76 -15.45 -0.64 -16.73
N VAL A 77 -14.29 -0.41 -17.35
CA VAL A 77 -14.02 0.81 -18.11
C VAL A 77 -14.95 0.84 -19.34
N GLY A 78 -15.49 2.01 -19.69
CA GLY A 78 -16.31 2.19 -20.91
C GLY A 78 -17.82 2.43 -20.68
N ASN A 79 -18.26 2.63 -19.44
CA ASN A 79 -19.63 3.09 -19.18
C ASN A 79 -19.81 4.52 -19.74
N LYS A 80 -20.89 4.74 -20.49
CA LYS A 80 -21.12 6.00 -21.19
C LYS A 80 -21.78 7.03 -20.28
N VAL A 81 -21.51 8.31 -20.51
CA VAL A 81 -22.26 9.41 -19.89
C VAL A 81 -23.64 9.46 -20.52
N LYS A 82 -24.68 9.38 -19.68
CA LYS A 82 -26.08 9.50 -20.08
C LYS A 82 -26.54 10.96 -20.10
N GLN A 83 -26.19 11.71 -19.05
CA GLN A 83 -26.59 13.11 -18.91
C GLN A 83 -25.57 13.91 -18.09
N VAL A 84 -25.33 15.15 -18.48
CA VAL A 84 -24.60 16.13 -17.66
C VAL A 84 -25.61 16.80 -16.72
N ILE A 85 -25.41 16.64 -15.41
CA ILE A 85 -26.30 17.24 -14.40
C ILE A 85 -25.87 18.67 -14.10
N ASN A 86 -24.56 18.87 -13.88
CA ASN A 86 -23.93 20.17 -13.72
C ASN A 86 -22.43 20.05 -14.10
N SER A 87 -21.65 21.13 -13.90
CA SER A 87 -20.22 21.15 -14.20
C SER A 87 -19.36 20.15 -13.38
N TYR A 88 -19.90 19.61 -12.30
CA TYR A 88 -19.19 18.76 -11.35
C TYR A 88 -19.74 17.33 -11.27
N ALA A 89 -20.90 17.05 -11.86
CA ALA A 89 -21.60 15.79 -11.71
C ALA A 89 -22.20 15.29 -13.03
N TYR A 90 -21.89 14.04 -13.33
CA TYR A 90 -22.33 13.35 -14.55
C TYR A 90 -23.12 12.10 -14.16
N GLU A 91 -24.25 11.89 -14.82
CA GLU A 91 -25.02 10.64 -14.73
C GLU A 91 -24.47 9.66 -15.78
N LEU A 92 -24.03 8.50 -15.32
CA LEU A 92 -23.56 7.40 -16.17
C LEU A 92 -24.70 6.43 -16.51
N ASP A 93 -24.65 5.83 -17.69
CA ASP A 93 -25.54 4.75 -18.10
C ASP A 93 -25.11 3.43 -17.47
N LEU A 94 -25.36 3.27 -16.16
CA LEU A 94 -25.00 2.07 -15.41
C LEU A 94 -26.13 1.04 -15.41
N PRO A 95 -25.84 -0.24 -15.69
CA PRO A 95 -26.72 -1.36 -15.40
C PRO A 95 -27.22 -1.33 -13.94
N ARG A 96 -28.53 -1.52 -13.75
CA ARG A 96 -29.16 -1.55 -12.42
C ARG A 96 -28.55 -2.61 -11.48
N ALA A 97 -27.94 -3.64 -12.05
CA ALA A 97 -27.25 -4.71 -11.31
C ALA A 97 -26.11 -4.22 -10.42
N TYR A 98 -25.48 -3.08 -10.73
CA TYR A 98 -24.39 -2.54 -9.90
C TYR A 98 -24.85 -2.03 -8.53
N GLY A 99 -26.13 -1.68 -8.36
CA GLY A 99 -26.65 -1.19 -7.07
C GLY A 99 -26.05 0.13 -6.58
N VAL A 100 -25.29 0.83 -7.43
CA VAL A 100 -24.69 2.15 -7.15
C VAL A 100 -25.54 3.24 -7.78
N HIS A 101 -25.63 4.39 -7.13
CA HIS A 101 -26.31 5.55 -7.70
C HIS A 101 -25.55 6.04 -8.96
N PRO A 102 -26.23 6.29 -10.10
CA PRO A 102 -25.55 6.54 -11.39
C PRO A 102 -24.90 7.92 -11.50
N VAL A 103 -25.02 8.78 -10.50
CA VAL A 103 -24.47 10.15 -10.51
C VAL A 103 -23.13 10.18 -9.80
N PHE A 104 -22.09 10.59 -10.52
CA PHE A 104 -20.71 10.66 -10.02
C PHE A 104 -20.15 12.06 -10.16
N HIS A 105 -19.31 12.44 -9.21
CA HIS A 105 -18.53 13.67 -9.29
C HIS A 105 -17.38 13.53 -10.30
N VAL A 106 -17.00 14.60 -10.99
CA VAL A 106 -15.92 14.61 -12.01
C VAL A 106 -14.61 13.97 -11.55
N ASN A 107 -14.21 14.18 -10.30
CA ASN A 107 -12.98 13.60 -9.74
C ASN A 107 -12.97 12.06 -9.63
N LEU A 108 -14.14 11.41 -9.76
CA LEU A 108 -14.27 9.95 -9.74
C LEU A 108 -14.34 9.36 -11.16
N LEU A 109 -14.21 10.20 -12.18
CA LEU A 109 -14.34 9.84 -13.58
C LEU A 109 -13.04 10.17 -14.29
N ASP A 110 -12.46 9.16 -14.91
CA ASP A 110 -11.41 9.37 -15.90
C ASP A 110 -12.05 9.38 -17.28
N PRO A 111 -11.79 10.41 -18.11
CA PRO A 111 -12.24 10.38 -19.50
C PRO A 111 -11.62 9.15 -20.16
N VAL A 112 -12.44 8.39 -20.87
CA VAL A 112 -11.94 7.30 -21.70
C VAL A 112 -10.96 7.94 -22.68
N ALA A 113 -9.71 7.49 -22.67
CA ALA A 113 -8.70 7.96 -23.60
C ALA A 113 -9.25 7.78 -25.02
N THR A 114 -9.66 8.90 -25.64
CA THR A 114 -10.02 8.95 -27.06
C THR A 114 -8.79 8.83 -27.95
N ASP A 115 -7.61 8.62 -27.38
CA ASP A 115 -6.39 8.29 -28.11
C ASP A 115 -6.42 6.83 -28.59
N SER A 116 -7.45 6.51 -29.37
CA SER A 116 -7.13 6.12 -30.74
C SER A 116 -6.68 7.38 -31.48
N LEU A 117 -5.44 7.84 -31.25
CA LEU A 117 -4.72 8.46 -32.35
C LEU A 117 -4.44 7.30 -33.31
N GLU A 118 -5.42 7.03 -34.19
CA GLU A 118 -5.15 6.39 -35.46
C GLU A 118 -4.04 7.22 -36.14
N GLY A 119 -2.77 6.90 -35.89
CA GLY A 119 -1.65 7.64 -36.45
C GLY A 119 -0.36 7.73 -35.63
N HIS A 120 -0.33 7.36 -34.34
CA HIS A 120 0.91 7.42 -33.55
C HIS A 120 1.23 6.13 -32.80
N GLN A 121 1.12 4.99 -33.47
CA GLN A 121 2.20 4.01 -33.30
C GLN A 121 3.32 4.50 -34.21
N GLN A 122 4.29 5.24 -33.67
CA GLN A 122 5.57 5.34 -34.36
C GLN A 122 6.07 3.89 -34.38
N GLU A 123 5.97 3.22 -35.54
CA GLU A 123 6.70 1.98 -35.73
C GLU A 123 8.14 2.30 -35.34
N PRO A 124 8.69 1.56 -34.37
CA PRO A 124 9.99 1.93 -33.84
C PRO A 124 10.94 1.94 -35.06
N PRO A 125 11.75 3.00 -35.25
CA PRO A 125 12.52 3.18 -36.47
C PRO A 125 13.45 1.99 -36.70
N PRO A 126 13.50 1.37 -37.89
CA PRO A 126 14.25 0.13 -38.09
C PRO A 126 15.66 0.21 -37.49
N PRO A 127 16.11 -0.82 -36.74
CA PRO A 127 17.41 -0.78 -36.07
C PRO A 127 18.51 -0.60 -37.12
N ILE A 128 19.39 0.37 -36.87
CA ILE A 128 20.57 0.58 -37.69
C ILE A 128 21.73 -0.23 -37.08
N LEU A 129 22.49 -0.92 -37.93
CA LEU A 129 23.66 -1.67 -37.49
C LEU A 129 24.85 -0.72 -37.39
N ILE A 130 25.21 -0.34 -36.17
CA ILE A 130 26.48 0.33 -35.88
C ILE A 130 27.36 -0.72 -35.21
N ASP A 131 28.49 -1.04 -35.85
CA ASP A 131 29.49 -2.01 -35.34
C ASP A 131 28.98 -3.44 -35.04
N GLY A 132 27.86 -3.85 -35.64
CA GLY A 132 27.32 -5.21 -35.52
C GLY A 132 26.24 -5.39 -34.46
N GLU A 133 25.86 -4.33 -33.74
CA GLU A 133 24.76 -4.32 -32.76
C GLU A 133 23.61 -3.41 -33.22
N GLU A 134 22.37 -3.76 -32.84
CA GLU A 134 21.16 -3.03 -33.21
C GLU A 134 20.99 -1.78 -32.32
N GLU A 135 21.21 -0.59 -32.87
CA GLU A 135 21.06 0.68 -32.16
C GLU A 135 19.85 1.50 -32.67
N TRP A 136 19.24 2.28 -31.77
CA TRP A 136 18.08 3.15 -32.05
C TRP A 136 18.50 4.62 -31.95
N LEU A 137 18.32 5.41 -33.02
CA LEU A 137 18.64 6.84 -33.04
C LEU A 137 17.57 7.63 -32.27
N VAL A 138 17.97 8.33 -31.19
CA VAL A 138 17.11 9.27 -30.46
C VAL A 138 17.48 10.68 -30.89
N GLU A 139 16.62 11.33 -31.69
CA GLU A 139 16.93 12.65 -32.27
C GLU A 139 16.78 13.81 -31.27
N GLU A 140 15.95 13.68 -30.23
CA GLU A 140 15.73 14.75 -29.27
C GLU A 140 15.29 14.22 -27.91
N ILE A 141 15.93 14.69 -26.84
CA ILE A 141 15.48 14.47 -25.46
C ILE A 141 14.77 15.75 -25.04
N LEU A 142 13.46 15.69 -24.84
CA LEU A 142 12.71 16.78 -24.24
C LEU A 142 12.92 16.74 -22.72
N ASP A 143 13.72 17.66 -22.19
CA ASP A 143 13.77 17.96 -20.75
C ASP A 143 12.53 18.78 -20.34
N SER A 144 11.94 18.45 -19.18
CA SER A 144 10.72 19.06 -18.64
C SER A 144 10.94 20.40 -17.94
#